data_AF-A0A2G5UV83-F1
#
_entry.id   AF-A0A2G5UV83-F1
#
_cell.length_a   1.000
_cell.length_b   1.000
_cell.length_c   1.000
_cell.angle_alpha   90.00
_cell.angle_beta   90.00
_cell.angle_gamma   90.00
#
_symmetry.space_group_name_H-M   'P 1'
#
loop_
_entity.id
_entity.type
_entity.pdbx_description
1 polymer ?
#
loop_
_entity_poly.entity_id
_entity_poly.type
_entity_poly.pdbx_seq_one_letter_code
_entity_poly.pdbx_strand_id
1 'polypeptide(L)'
;MIFSVSFHSLSGIPILYFEKDLMKKLPMELHKHCVEVFRTTPGLEMIMNLNDSSDLDESQPIKDLYLHDSYEKVDPRIADEFFEKANIQNCFSVVSQKLEGAVSDDSKFWNIPNILIYSHNWVFAHQLVRFTGKNAYFFTKDYPCVITQDMNAFLKHWLNGNNTNLEIMMAGGYRGSMDGLFNGIKMRRWDPRRRPARYVSNGS
;
A
#
# COMPACT_ATOMS: atom_id res chain seq x y z
N MET A 1 -2.74 8.84 36.38
CA MET A 1 -1.85 9.92 35.90
C MET A 1 -2.06 9.93 34.39
N ILE A 2 -2.66 10.99 33.85
CA ILE A 2 -3.28 11.00 32.51
C ILE A 2 -2.23 10.87 31.39
N PHE A 3 -0.99 11.31 31.67
CA PHE A 3 0.19 11.06 30.84
C PHE A 3 1.47 11.25 31.64
N SER A 4 2.59 10.72 31.15
CA SER A 4 3.93 11.02 31.65
C SER A 4 4.89 11.32 30.50
N VAL A 5 5.94 12.08 30.80
CA VAL A 5 6.97 12.47 29.83
C VAL A 5 8.30 11.92 30.32
N SER A 6 9.05 11.29 29.41
CA SER A 6 10.44 10.91 29.63
C SER A 6 11.28 11.30 28.42
N PHE A 7 12.59 11.08 28.50
CA PHE A 7 13.50 11.32 27.39
C PHE A 7 14.25 10.03 27.09
N HIS A 8 14.33 9.66 25.82
CA HIS A 8 15.14 8.54 25.40
C HIS A 8 16.60 8.81 25.78
N SER A 9 17.20 7.93 26.57
CA SER A 9 18.49 8.16 27.23
C SER A 9 19.65 8.41 26.27
N LEU A 10 19.57 7.93 25.02
CA LEU A 10 20.63 8.08 24.01
C LEU A 10 20.38 9.19 23.00
N SER A 11 19.13 9.40 22.58
CA SER A 11 18.81 10.33 21.49
C SER A 11 18.24 11.65 21.98
N GLY A 12 17.89 11.75 23.27
CA GLY A 12 17.23 12.93 23.84
C GLY A 12 15.82 13.17 23.30
N ILE A 13 15.27 12.25 22.50
CA ILE A 13 13.93 12.38 21.93
C ILE A 13 12.92 12.27 23.07
N PRO A 14 12.01 13.25 23.23
CA PRO A 14 10.96 13.17 24.23
C PRO A 14 10.01 12.02 23.91
N ILE A 15 9.75 11.18 24.90
CA ILE A 15 8.78 10.08 24.85
C ILE A 15 7.61 10.46 25.73
N LEU A 16 6.43 10.49 25.13
CA LEU A 16 5.18 10.75 25.83
C LEU A 16 4.45 9.43 26.04
N TYR A 17 4.11 9.10 27.29
CA TYR A 17 3.31 7.94 27.65
C TYR A 17 1.89 8.36 27.99
N PHE A 18 0.90 7.68 27.41
CA PHE A 18 -0.51 7.93 27.66
C PHE A 18 -1.23 6.66 28.07
N GLU A 19 -2.38 6.81 28.73
CA GLU A 19 -3.34 5.72 28.87
C GLU A 19 -3.79 5.26 27.47
N LYS A 20 -4.04 3.95 27.31
CA LYS A 20 -4.29 3.32 25.99
C LYS A 20 -5.41 4.00 25.20
N ASP A 21 -6.44 4.48 25.88
CA ASP A 21 -7.61 5.12 25.26
C ASP A 21 -7.28 6.52 24.72
N LEU A 22 -6.26 7.18 25.27
CA LEU A 22 -5.79 8.50 24.82
C LEU A 22 -4.77 8.40 23.67
N MET A 23 -4.06 7.26 23.54
CA MET A 23 -3.10 7.03 22.47
C MET A 23 -3.70 7.15 21.06
N LYS A 24 -5.02 6.99 20.93
CA LYS A 24 -5.74 7.08 19.65
C LYS A 24 -6.13 8.52 19.29
N LYS A 25 -6.58 9.30 20.27
CA LYS A 25 -7.12 10.65 20.06
C LYS A 25 -6.04 11.73 20.09
N LEU A 26 -5.05 11.56 20.96
CA LEU A 26 -4.07 12.61 21.17
C LEU A 26 -3.17 12.89 19.96
N PRO A 27 -2.64 11.89 19.22
CA PRO A 27 -1.85 12.18 18.02
C PRO A 27 -2.63 13.03 17.00
N MET A 28 -3.94 12.79 16.90
CA MET A 28 -4.84 13.56 16.04
C MET A 28 -5.02 15.00 16.54
N GLU A 29 -5.25 15.21 17.83
CA GLU A 29 -5.38 16.56 18.41
C GLU A 29 -4.06 17.34 18.36
N LEU A 30 -2.92 16.66 18.57
CA LEU A 30 -1.59 17.27 18.39
C LEU A 30 -1.35 17.66 16.93
N HIS A 31 -1.72 16.82 15.97
CA HIS A 31 -1.64 17.16 14.56
C HIS A 31 -2.47 18.41 14.23
N LYS A 32 -3.74 18.45 14.67
CA LYS A 32 -4.62 19.63 14.49
C LYS A 32 -3.99 20.89 15.08
N HIS A 33 -3.51 20.81 16.32
CA HIS A 33 -2.87 21.95 16.99
C HIS A 33 -1.61 22.43 16.25
N CYS A 34 -0.76 21.52 15.79
CA CYS A 34 0.42 21.86 15.00
C CYS A 34 0.03 22.56 13.68
N VAL A 35 -0.99 22.05 12.97
CA VAL A 35 -1.50 22.68 11.74
C VAL A 35 -1.98 24.11 12.02
N GLU A 36 -2.68 24.34 13.13
CA GLU A 36 -3.17 25.66 13.53
C GLU A 36 -2.02 26.63 13.87
N VAL A 37 -1.06 26.18 14.69
CA VAL A 37 0.06 27.01 15.16
C VAL A 37 1.01 27.36 14.02
N PHE A 38 1.37 26.38 13.19
CA PHE A 38 2.35 26.54 12.13
C PHE A 38 1.75 26.94 10.77
N ARG A 39 0.41 26.97 10.66
CA ARG A 39 -0.33 27.30 9.43
C ARG A 39 0.09 26.45 8.22
N THR A 40 0.34 25.16 8.45
CA THR A 40 0.75 24.20 7.41
C THR A 40 -0.46 23.61 6.68
N THR A 41 -0.22 22.91 5.57
CA THR A 41 -1.26 22.18 4.84
C THR A 41 -1.87 21.09 5.73
N PRO A 42 -3.20 20.93 5.78
CA PRO A 42 -3.89 19.99 6.67
C PRO A 42 -3.83 18.52 6.20
N GLY A 43 -2.90 18.18 5.30
CA GLY A 43 -2.77 16.81 4.81
C GLY A 43 -2.26 15.91 5.94
N LEU A 44 -3.10 14.99 6.41
CA LEU A 44 -2.74 14.05 7.46
C LEU A 44 -1.83 12.96 6.89
N GLU A 45 -0.58 12.93 7.34
CA GLU A 45 0.35 11.82 7.11
C GLU A 45 0.43 11.00 8.40
N MET A 46 0.21 9.69 8.31
CA MET A 46 0.01 8.83 9.47
C MET A 46 0.94 7.62 9.43
N ILE A 47 1.59 7.36 10.56
CA ILE A 47 2.32 6.11 10.82
C ILE A 47 1.65 5.42 12.00
N MET A 48 1.28 4.15 11.87
CA MET A 48 0.61 3.42 12.95
C MET A 48 0.92 1.92 12.94
N ASN A 49 0.72 1.26 14.08
CA ASN A 49 0.64 -0.20 14.13
C ASN A 49 -0.81 -0.60 13.85
N LEU A 50 -1.01 -1.58 12.97
CA LEU A 50 -2.34 -2.14 12.73
C LEU A 50 -2.55 -3.30 13.70
N ASN A 51 -3.14 -3.04 14.87
CA ASN A 51 -3.42 -4.08 15.85
C ASN A 51 -4.92 -4.35 15.97
N ASP A 52 -5.75 -3.33 15.79
CA ASP A 52 -7.20 -3.39 15.99
C ASP A 52 -7.92 -2.43 15.03
N SER A 53 -9.10 -2.80 14.52
CA SER A 53 -9.86 -1.95 13.59
C SER A 53 -10.45 -0.70 14.27
N SER A 54 -10.46 -0.67 15.60
CA SER A 54 -10.79 0.51 16.42
C SER A 54 -9.64 1.51 16.50
N ASP A 55 -8.49 1.29 15.85
CA ASP A 55 -7.39 2.27 15.82
C ASP A 55 -7.75 3.52 15.00
N LEU A 56 -8.82 3.46 14.19
CA LEU A 56 -9.52 4.62 13.62
C LEU A 56 -10.94 4.72 14.19
N ASP A 57 -11.17 5.75 15.00
CA ASP A 57 -12.48 6.03 15.63
C ASP A 57 -13.52 6.53 14.61
N GLU A 58 -13.08 7.33 13.63
CA GLU A 58 -13.94 7.93 12.61
C GLU A 58 -13.29 7.88 11.21
N SER A 59 -14.12 7.91 10.17
CA SER A 59 -13.60 8.03 8.80
C SER A 59 -13.03 9.43 8.61
N GLN A 60 -11.73 9.51 8.39
CA GLN A 60 -11.03 10.76 8.14
C GLN A 60 -10.17 10.63 6.87
N PRO A 61 -10.01 11.73 6.10
CA PRO A 61 -9.10 11.76 4.98
C PRO A 61 -7.67 11.65 5.49
N ILE A 62 -6.97 10.59 5.07
CA ILE A 62 -5.54 10.40 5.32
C ILE A 62 -4.85 10.59 3.97
N LYS A 63 -3.91 11.51 3.89
CA LYS A 63 -3.17 11.74 2.65
C LYS A 63 -2.27 10.53 2.36
N ASP A 64 -1.36 10.25 3.29
CA ASP A 64 -0.38 9.16 3.18
C ASP A 64 -0.38 8.32 4.46
N LEU A 65 -0.48 6.99 4.32
CA LEU A 65 -0.51 6.05 5.44
C LEU A 65 0.64 5.04 5.35
N TYR A 66 1.33 4.88 6.47
CA TYR A 66 2.43 3.94 6.64
C TYR A 66 2.13 3.03 7.82
N LEU A 67 2.13 1.71 7.60
CA LEU A 67 2.10 0.77 8.72
C LEU A 67 3.52 0.59 9.25
N HIS A 68 3.66 0.79 10.56
CA HIS A 68 4.89 0.55 11.29
C HIS A 68 5.25 -0.95 11.22
N ASP A 69 6.54 -1.24 11.25
CA ASP A 69 7.03 -2.61 11.18
C ASP A 69 6.63 -3.40 12.43
N SER A 70 6.05 -4.57 12.19
CA SER A 70 5.69 -5.56 13.20
C SER A 70 5.89 -6.95 12.63
N TYR A 71 6.26 -7.90 13.50
CA TYR A 71 6.41 -9.32 13.14
C TYR A 71 5.18 -10.15 13.50
N GLU A 72 4.24 -9.56 14.23
CA GLU A 72 2.97 -10.22 14.56
C GLU A 72 2.12 -10.35 13.31
N LYS A 73 1.32 -11.42 13.25
CA LYS A 73 0.35 -11.59 12.17
C LYS A 73 -0.98 -11.02 12.62
N VAL A 74 -1.63 -10.30 11.71
CA VAL A 74 -2.93 -9.68 11.96
C VAL A 74 -4.00 -10.43 11.15
N ASP A 75 -5.17 -10.61 11.75
CA ASP A 75 -6.32 -11.16 11.06
C ASP A 75 -6.70 -10.22 9.89
N PRO A 76 -6.82 -10.73 8.64
CA PRO A 76 -7.17 -9.88 7.50
C PRO A 76 -8.48 -9.10 7.68
N ARG A 77 -9.43 -9.58 8.50
CA ARG A 77 -10.67 -8.85 8.84
C ARG A 77 -10.40 -7.51 9.50
N ILE A 78 -9.36 -7.42 10.33
CA ILE A 78 -8.94 -6.16 10.97
C ILE A 78 -8.47 -5.17 9.90
N ALA A 79 -7.71 -5.64 8.91
CA ALA A 79 -7.25 -4.81 7.80
C ALA A 79 -8.42 -4.35 6.92
N ASP A 80 -9.38 -5.23 6.61
CA ASP A 80 -10.54 -4.89 5.81
C ASP A 80 -11.45 -3.87 6.53
N GLU A 81 -11.77 -4.10 7.81
CA GLU A 81 -12.52 -3.14 8.64
C GLU A 81 -11.80 -1.80 8.77
N PHE A 82 -10.47 -1.82 8.82
CA PHE A 82 -9.65 -0.62 8.82
C PHE A 82 -9.79 0.15 7.49
N PHE A 83 -9.65 -0.52 6.34
CA PHE A 83 -9.76 0.13 5.03
C PHE A 83 -11.18 0.62 4.72
N GLU A 84 -12.20 0.07 5.38
CA GLU A 84 -13.55 0.63 5.30
C GLU A 84 -13.64 2.06 5.86
N LYS A 85 -12.85 2.35 6.90
CA LYS A 85 -12.81 3.65 7.59
C LYS A 85 -11.72 4.57 7.03
N ALA A 86 -10.56 4.02 6.68
CA ALA A 86 -9.39 4.75 6.23
C ALA A 86 -9.59 5.30 4.81
N ASN A 87 -9.98 6.58 4.70
CA ASN A 87 -10.08 7.26 3.41
C ASN A 87 -8.69 7.73 2.96
N ILE A 88 -7.89 6.80 2.42
CA ILE A 88 -6.50 7.06 1.99
C ILE A 88 -6.51 7.71 0.60
N GLN A 89 -6.01 8.94 0.52
CA GLN A 89 -6.14 9.79 -0.66
C GLN A 89 -4.97 9.68 -1.65
N ASN A 90 -3.79 9.27 -1.20
CA ASN A 90 -2.60 9.22 -2.05
C ASN A 90 -1.83 7.91 -1.92
N CYS A 91 -1.29 7.59 -0.75
CA CYS A 91 -0.36 6.47 -0.61
C CYS A 91 -0.67 5.57 0.59
N PHE A 92 -0.53 4.26 0.38
CA PHE A 92 -0.46 3.26 1.45
C PHE A 92 0.81 2.44 1.33
N SER A 93 1.53 2.26 2.43
CA SER A 93 2.70 1.38 2.44
C SER A 93 2.84 0.54 3.71
N VAL A 94 3.38 -0.65 3.52
CA VAL A 94 3.68 -1.61 4.59
C VAL A 94 4.91 -2.43 4.21
N VAL A 95 5.87 -2.49 5.14
CA VAL A 95 7.15 -3.19 4.91
C VAL A 95 7.18 -4.55 5.58
N SER A 96 6.93 -4.63 6.89
CA SER A 96 7.11 -5.89 7.65
C SER A 96 5.84 -6.51 8.25
N GLN A 97 4.76 -5.75 8.44
CA GLN A 97 3.51 -6.25 9.04
C GLN A 97 2.91 -7.36 8.17
N LYS A 98 2.64 -8.55 8.74
CA LYS A 98 2.07 -9.69 8.00
C LYS A 98 0.58 -9.85 8.32
N LEU A 99 -0.15 -10.41 7.37
CA LEU A 99 -1.50 -10.90 7.61
C LEU A 99 -1.54 -12.44 7.70
N GLU A 100 -2.50 -12.99 8.44
CA GLU A 100 -2.76 -14.43 8.50
C GLU A 100 -3.32 -14.96 7.15
N GLY A 101 -4.16 -14.15 6.51
CA GLY A 101 -4.69 -14.33 5.16
C GLY A 101 -4.40 -13.13 4.26
N ALA A 102 -4.97 -13.08 3.06
CA ALA A 102 -4.91 -11.89 2.20
C ALA A 102 -6.06 -10.94 2.53
N VAL A 103 -5.93 -9.68 2.12
CA VAL A 103 -7.04 -8.71 2.17
C VAL A 103 -8.20 -9.18 1.30
N SER A 104 -9.42 -8.76 1.65
CA SER A 104 -10.62 -9.13 0.91
C SER A 104 -10.59 -8.60 -0.52
N ASP A 105 -11.23 -9.36 -1.40
CA ASP A 105 -11.49 -9.06 -2.80
C ASP A 105 -12.33 -7.78 -3.01
N ASP A 106 -13.15 -7.42 -2.03
CA ASP A 106 -14.03 -6.25 -2.06
C ASP A 106 -13.49 -5.06 -1.27
N SER A 107 -12.26 -5.19 -0.74
CA SER A 107 -11.64 -4.18 0.12
C SER A 107 -11.40 -2.85 -0.61
N LYS A 108 -11.68 -1.73 0.06
CA LYS A 108 -11.32 -0.38 -0.45
C LYS A 108 -9.82 -0.20 -0.67
N PHE A 109 -9.00 -1.07 -0.08
CA PHE A 109 -7.58 -1.22 -0.38
C PHE A 109 -7.25 -1.15 -1.87
N TRP A 110 -8.05 -1.80 -2.73
CA TRP A 110 -7.78 -1.89 -4.17
C TRP A 110 -7.89 -0.56 -4.92
N ASN A 111 -8.53 0.45 -4.31
CA ASN A 111 -8.78 1.75 -4.92
C ASN A 111 -7.75 2.82 -4.50
N ILE A 112 -6.81 2.49 -3.61
CA ILE A 112 -5.80 3.43 -3.13
C ILE A 112 -4.88 3.80 -4.31
N PRO A 113 -4.61 5.10 -4.57
CA PRO A 113 -3.89 5.49 -5.78
C PRO A 113 -2.47 4.94 -5.87
N ASN A 114 -1.72 4.95 -4.78
CA ASN A 114 -0.35 4.44 -4.75
C ASN A 114 -0.19 3.43 -3.62
N ILE A 115 0.26 2.22 -3.95
CA ILE A 115 0.43 1.14 -2.97
C ILE A 115 1.85 0.60 -3.02
N LEU A 116 2.46 0.42 -1.85
CA LEU A 116 3.74 -0.26 -1.66
C LEU A 116 3.61 -1.34 -0.59
N ILE A 117 3.42 -2.59 -1.02
CA ILE A 117 3.40 -3.76 -0.14
C ILE A 117 4.68 -4.55 -0.32
N TYR A 118 5.62 -4.38 0.60
CA TYR A 118 6.82 -5.21 0.65
C TYR A 118 6.62 -6.48 1.51
N SER A 119 5.59 -6.47 2.37
CA SER A 119 5.30 -7.57 3.26
C SER A 119 4.61 -8.75 2.56
N HIS A 120 4.94 -9.95 3.00
CA HIS A 120 4.28 -11.17 2.54
C HIS A 120 2.84 -11.29 3.06
N ASN A 121 2.04 -12.07 2.35
CA ASN A 121 0.69 -12.52 2.70
C ASN A 121 -0.47 -11.54 2.49
N TRP A 122 -0.22 -10.28 2.17
CA TRP A 122 -1.29 -9.30 1.96
C TRP A 122 -2.14 -9.57 0.72
N VAL A 123 -1.51 -10.03 -0.35
CA VAL A 123 -2.11 -10.08 -1.69
C VAL A 123 -1.75 -11.40 -2.38
N PHE A 124 -2.73 -12.01 -3.04
CA PHE A 124 -2.52 -13.06 -4.04
C PHE A 124 -2.46 -12.47 -5.46
N ALA A 125 -1.75 -13.15 -6.35
CA ALA A 125 -1.55 -12.71 -7.73
C ALA A 125 -2.87 -12.62 -8.51
N HIS A 126 -3.81 -13.56 -8.33
CA HIS A 126 -5.13 -13.48 -8.96
C HIS A 126 -5.92 -12.23 -8.55
N GLN A 127 -5.61 -11.61 -7.40
CA GLN A 127 -6.29 -10.39 -6.94
C GLN A 127 -5.75 -9.12 -7.62
N LEU A 128 -4.62 -9.17 -8.31
CA LEU A 128 -4.01 -7.98 -8.94
C LEU A 128 -4.92 -7.29 -9.96
N VAL A 129 -5.84 -8.03 -10.59
CA VAL A 129 -6.85 -7.46 -11.51
C VAL A 129 -7.84 -6.51 -10.82
N ARG A 130 -7.94 -6.58 -9.48
CA ARG A 130 -8.84 -5.76 -8.68
C ARG A 130 -8.30 -4.37 -8.42
N PHE A 131 -6.97 -4.20 -8.46
CA PHE A 131 -6.35 -2.91 -8.23
C PHE A 131 -6.81 -1.90 -9.30
N THR A 132 -7.44 -0.80 -8.89
CA THR A 132 -7.92 0.28 -9.77
C THR A 132 -7.15 1.59 -9.59
N GLY A 133 -6.15 1.58 -8.70
CA GLY A 133 -5.26 2.70 -8.46
C GLY A 133 -4.26 2.93 -9.60
N LYS A 134 -3.30 3.80 -9.32
CA LYS A 134 -2.38 4.37 -10.30
C LYS A 134 -1.03 3.65 -10.34
N ASN A 135 -0.41 3.46 -9.18
CA ASN A 135 0.91 2.83 -9.05
C ASN A 135 0.89 1.78 -7.96
N ALA A 136 1.44 0.60 -8.23
CA ALA A 136 1.52 -0.44 -7.21
C ALA A 136 2.83 -1.23 -7.25
N TYR A 137 3.33 -1.54 -6.06
CA TYR A 137 4.26 -2.64 -5.83
C TYR A 137 3.61 -3.64 -4.87
N PHE A 138 3.51 -4.90 -5.29
CA PHE A 138 2.98 -6.00 -4.48
C PHE A 138 3.99 -7.13 -4.38
N PHE A 139 4.28 -7.59 -3.16
CA PHE A 139 4.92 -8.89 -2.95
C PHE A 139 3.84 -9.96 -2.72
N THR A 140 3.57 -10.79 -3.72
CA THR A 140 2.45 -11.75 -3.67
C THR A 140 2.79 -13.02 -2.86
N LYS A 141 1.76 -13.66 -2.33
CA LYS A 141 1.87 -14.86 -1.47
C LYS A 141 2.09 -16.18 -2.25
N ASP A 142 1.84 -16.17 -3.56
CA ASP A 142 1.61 -17.38 -4.35
C ASP A 142 2.84 -18.27 -4.56
N TYR A 143 2.56 -19.54 -4.88
CA TYR A 143 3.57 -20.46 -5.39
C TYR A 143 4.00 -20.08 -6.82
N PRO A 144 5.27 -20.35 -7.19
CA PRO A 144 5.87 -20.05 -8.49
C PRO A 144 5.06 -20.34 -9.77
N CYS A 145 4.27 -21.41 -9.81
CA CYS A 145 3.50 -21.76 -11.02
C CYS A 145 2.16 -21.03 -11.11
N VAL A 146 1.56 -20.69 -9.96
CA VAL A 146 0.26 -20.00 -9.87
C VAL A 146 0.42 -18.54 -10.26
N ILE A 147 1.48 -17.89 -9.77
CA ILE A 147 1.78 -16.49 -10.10
C ILE A 147 1.90 -16.28 -11.61
N THR A 148 2.46 -17.20 -12.38
CA THR A 148 2.62 -17.01 -13.84
C THR A 148 1.27 -17.00 -14.57
N GLN A 149 0.34 -17.87 -14.17
CA GLN A 149 -1.01 -17.91 -14.77
C GLN A 149 -1.81 -16.66 -14.42
N ASP A 150 -1.76 -16.25 -13.16
CA ASP A 150 -2.45 -15.05 -12.68
C ASP A 150 -1.88 -13.77 -13.28
N MET A 151 -0.55 -13.68 -13.42
CA MET A 151 0.10 -12.57 -14.11
C MET A 151 -0.27 -12.53 -15.60
N ASN A 152 -0.41 -13.67 -16.27
CA ASN A 152 -0.92 -13.71 -17.65
C ASN A 152 -2.37 -13.18 -17.73
N ALA A 153 -3.22 -13.57 -16.79
CA ALA A 153 -4.60 -13.09 -16.71
C ALA A 153 -4.65 -11.57 -16.45
N PHE A 154 -3.82 -11.08 -15.53
CA PHE A 154 -3.66 -9.65 -15.27
C PHE A 154 -3.20 -8.87 -16.51
N LEU A 155 -2.17 -9.35 -17.22
CA LEU A 155 -1.68 -8.69 -18.43
C LEU A 155 -2.77 -8.61 -19.52
N LYS A 156 -3.55 -9.68 -19.71
CA LYS A 156 -4.68 -9.67 -20.64
C LYS A 156 -5.76 -8.67 -20.22
N HIS A 157 -6.09 -8.65 -18.92
CA HIS A 157 -7.04 -7.69 -18.35
C HIS A 157 -6.61 -6.24 -18.63
N TRP A 158 -5.34 -5.92 -18.37
CA TRP A 158 -4.81 -4.58 -18.60
C TRP A 158 -4.72 -4.21 -20.08
N LEU A 159 -4.23 -5.11 -20.94
CA LEU A 159 -4.14 -4.90 -22.39
C LEU A 159 -5.51 -4.70 -23.07
N ASN A 160 -6.58 -5.24 -22.47
CA ASN A 160 -7.95 -5.03 -22.94
C ASN A 160 -8.54 -3.66 -22.53
N GLY A 161 -7.80 -2.86 -21.76
CA GLY A 161 -8.22 -1.52 -21.34
C GLY A 161 -9.08 -1.49 -20.08
N ASN A 162 -9.16 -2.60 -19.33
CA ASN A 162 -10.03 -2.71 -18.15
C ASN A 162 -9.52 -1.95 -16.91
N ASN A 163 -8.32 -1.35 -16.98
CA ASN A 163 -7.75 -0.52 -15.92
C ASN A 163 -6.99 0.67 -16.53
N THR A 164 -7.70 1.76 -16.77
CA THR A 164 -7.18 2.95 -17.45
C THR A 164 -6.36 3.87 -16.55
N ASN A 165 -6.47 3.72 -15.23
CA ASN A 165 -5.74 4.53 -14.25
C ASN A 165 -4.32 4.01 -14.02
N LEU A 166 -4.11 2.71 -14.23
CA LEU A 166 -2.84 2.07 -13.96
C LEU A 166 -1.73 2.57 -14.89
N GLU A 167 -0.71 3.20 -14.30
CA GLU A 167 0.51 3.60 -14.99
C GLU A 167 1.61 2.56 -14.80
N ILE A 168 1.79 2.05 -13.57
CA ILE A 168 2.87 1.12 -13.22
C ILE A 168 2.36 0.07 -12.21
N MET A 169 2.60 -1.21 -12.52
CA MET A 169 2.51 -2.29 -11.52
C MET A 169 3.81 -3.10 -11.51
N MET A 170 4.37 -3.27 -10.32
CA MET A 170 5.44 -4.21 -10.05
C MET A 170 4.90 -5.30 -9.14
N ALA A 171 5.00 -6.55 -9.58
CA ALA A 171 4.65 -7.71 -8.77
C ALA A 171 5.91 -8.54 -8.52
N GLY A 172 6.27 -8.70 -7.26
CA GLY A 172 7.33 -9.58 -6.77
C GLY A 172 6.75 -10.86 -6.17
N GLY A 173 7.49 -11.95 -6.24
CA GLY A 173 7.09 -13.23 -5.66
C GLY A 173 8.25 -14.23 -5.65
N TYR A 174 7.99 -15.45 -5.18
CA TYR A 174 8.97 -16.53 -5.23
C TYR A 174 9.27 -16.94 -6.69
N ARG A 175 10.50 -17.40 -6.97
CA ARG A 175 11.01 -17.68 -8.34
C ARG A 175 10.02 -18.50 -9.17
N GLY A 176 9.23 -17.82 -10.00
CA GLY A 176 8.35 -18.40 -11.02
C GLY A 176 9.10 -18.76 -12.29
N SER A 177 8.60 -19.73 -13.05
CA SER A 177 8.99 -19.85 -14.45
C SER A 177 8.32 -18.72 -15.23
N MET A 178 9.05 -18.09 -16.15
CA MET A 178 8.47 -17.14 -17.11
C MET A 178 7.73 -17.85 -18.24
N ASP A 179 7.78 -19.18 -18.28
CA ASP A 179 7.10 -20.00 -19.29
C ASP A 179 5.60 -19.79 -19.24
N GLY A 180 5.03 -19.36 -20.36
CA GLY A 180 3.60 -19.13 -20.48
C GLY A 180 3.09 -17.79 -19.95
N LEU A 181 3.95 -16.93 -19.39
CA LEU A 181 3.58 -15.59 -18.93
C LEU A 181 2.88 -14.76 -20.03
N PHE A 182 3.34 -14.92 -21.28
CA PHE A 182 2.79 -14.21 -22.45
C PHE A 182 1.89 -15.08 -23.32
N ASN A 183 1.40 -16.23 -22.83
CA ASN A 183 0.54 -17.10 -23.61
C ASN A 183 -0.73 -16.37 -24.08
N GLY A 184 -0.98 -16.41 -25.38
CA GLY A 184 -2.11 -15.72 -26.01
C GLY A 184 -1.95 -14.19 -26.12
N ILE A 185 -0.80 -13.62 -25.75
CA ILE A 185 -0.49 -12.20 -25.93
C ILE A 185 0.36 -12.05 -27.19
N LYS A 186 -0.06 -11.19 -28.11
CA LYS A 186 0.68 -10.94 -29.35
C LYS A 186 1.92 -10.10 -29.06
N MET A 187 3.04 -10.78 -28.86
CA MET A 187 4.34 -10.15 -28.67
C MET A 187 4.93 -9.72 -30.03
N ARG A 188 5.47 -8.50 -30.09
CA ARG A 188 6.36 -8.10 -31.18
C ARG A 188 7.79 -8.35 -30.73
N ARG A 189 8.65 -8.84 -31.63
CA ARG A 189 10.09 -8.93 -31.35
C ARG A 189 10.62 -7.53 -31.06
N TRP A 190 11.54 -7.46 -30.11
CA TRP A 190 12.28 -6.23 -29.82
C TRP A 190 12.95 -5.72 -31.10
N ASP A 191 12.70 -4.46 -31.45
CA ASP A 191 13.38 -3.76 -32.53
C ASP A 191 14.21 -2.63 -31.92
N PRO A 192 15.55 -2.75 -31.88
CA PRO A 192 16.41 -1.77 -31.25
C PRO A 192 16.36 -0.39 -31.93
N ARG A 193 15.83 -0.28 -33.16
CA ARG A 193 15.72 0.99 -33.89
C ARG A 193 14.47 1.80 -33.53
N ARG A 194 13.43 1.16 -32.99
CA ARG A 194 12.11 1.80 -32.76
C ARG A 194 12.00 2.57 -31.45
N ARG A 195 12.63 2.09 -30.37
CA ARG A 195 12.55 2.75 -29.06
C ARG A 195 13.32 4.09 -29.04
N PRO A 196 14.56 4.20 -29.58
CA PRO A 196 15.27 5.48 -29.65
C PRO A 196 14.52 6.54 -30.46
N ALA A 197 13.82 6.12 -31.53
CA ALA A 197 13.01 7.00 -32.38
C ALA A 197 11.86 7.71 -31.64
N ARG A 198 11.43 7.20 -30.47
CA ARG A 198 10.40 7.85 -29.62
C ARG A 198 10.95 8.88 -28.64
N TYR A 199 12.28 8.92 -28.45
CA TYR A 199 12.96 9.84 -27.54
C TYR A 199 13.82 10.86 -28.28
N VAL A 200 13.70 10.94 -29.62
CA VAL A 200 14.32 12.02 -30.38
C VAL A 200 13.58 13.29 -29.99
N SER A 201 14.25 14.14 -29.21
CA SER A 201 13.79 15.50 -28.97
C SER A 201 13.63 16.18 -30.31
N ASN A 202 12.41 16.59 -30.66
CA ASN A 202 12.27 17.62 -31.67
C ASN A 202 13.02 18.83 -31.11
N GLY A 203 14.13 19.17 -31.77
CA GLY A 203 15.02 20.26 -31.37
C GLY A 203 14.23 21.54 -31.14
N SER A 204 14.66 22.26 -30.10
CA SER A 204 14.22 23.61 -29.72
C SER A 204 14.37 24.59 -30.87
#